data_AF-W3VWC3-F1
#
_entry.id   AF-W3VWC3-F1
#
_cell.length_a   1.000
_cell.length_b   1.000
_cell.length_c   1.000
_cell.angle_alpha   90.00
_cell.angle_beta   90.00
_cell.angle_gamma   90.00
#
_symmetry.space_group_name_H-M   'P 1'
#
loop_
_entity.id
_entity.type
_entity.pdbx_description
1 polymer ?
#
loop_
_entity_poly.entity_id
_entity_poly.type
_entity_poly.pdbx_seq_one_letter_code
_entity_poly.pdbx_strand_id
1 'polypeptide(L)'
;MSNQASKQDVGPGSAAWQELHSTLHAVGDSIRRQVVGESYVDRSLSNANDFTMPMQKLATEYAWGGIWSRPGLARRDRSILNIGMLAALGKWTELATHVRGALNNGVSETEVQECLLQVATYVGMPAGMEAFRAADKAVQEWKAAQGTAAATTSKTS
;
A
#
# COMPACT_ATOMS: atom_id res chain seq x y z
N MET A 1 2.20 -5.41 -50.81
CA MET A 1 3.27 -5.33 -49.80
C MET A 1 2.66 -5.73 -48.46
N SER A 2 2.90 -6.97 -48.04
CA SER A 2 2.24 -7.57 -46.86
C SER A 2 2.96 -7.10 -45.59
N ASN A 3 2.22 -6.49 -44.67
CA ASN A 3 2.72 -6.04 -43.38
C ASN A 3 2.87 -7.25 -42.44
N GLN A 4 3.99 -7.98 -42.56
CA GLN A 4 4.45 -8.88 -41.50
C GLN A 4 5.12 -8.03 -40.43
N ALA A 5 4.31 -7.38 -39.59
CA ALA A 5 4.77 -7.04 -38.25
C ALA A 5 5.15 -8.35 -37.57
N SER A 6 6.44 -8.54 -37.28
CA SER A 6 6.95 -9.64 -36.48
C SER A 6 6.07 -9.76 -35.24
N LYS A 7 5.41 -10.90 -35.03
CA LYS A 7 4.76 -11.19 -33.75
C LYS A 7 5.86 -11.06 -32.71
N GLN A 8 5.83 -9.98 -31.93
CA GLN A 8 6.74 -9.82 -30.80
C GLN A 8 6.62 -11.08 -29.94
N ASP A 9 7.72 -11.54 -29.37
CA ASP A 9 7.74 -12.64 -28.41
C ASP A 9 7.03 -12.18 -27.12
N VAL A 10 5.70 -12.06 -27.20
CA VAL A 10 4.81 -11.60 -26.15
C VAL A 10 3.91 -12.77 -25.75
N GLY A 11 4.24 -13.38 -24.61
CA GLY A 11 3.48 -14.49 -24.05
C GLY A 11 4.14 -15.06 -22.79
N PRO A 12 3.40 -15.82 -21.96
CA PRO A 12 3.96 -16.43 -20.75
C PRO A 12 5.26 -17.19 -21.04
N GLY A 13 6.32 -16.88 -20.30
CA GLY A 13 7.63 -17.50 -20.43
C GLY A 13 8.60 -16.82 -21.40
N SER A 14 8.13 -15.93 -22.28
CA SER A 14 8.99 -15.12 -23.16
C SER A 14 9.93 -14.18 -22.39
N ALA A 15 10.99 -13.69 -23.04
CA ALA A 15 11.89 -12.71 -22.44
C ALA A 15 11.15 -11.41 -22.09
N ALA A 16 10.27 -10.94 -22.98
CA ALA A 16 9.48 -9.73 -22.73
C ALA A 16 8.51 -9.90 -21.55
N TRP A 17 7.94 -11.10 -21.38
CA TRP A 17 7.10 -11.42 -20.23
C TRP A 17 7.89 -11.42 -18.93
N GLN A 18 9.05 -12.08 -18.91
CA GLN A 18 9.91 -12.11 -17.72
C GLN A 18 10.37 -10.70 -17.33
N GLU A 19 10.74 -9.88 -18.31
CA GLU A 19 11.15 -8.49 -18.10
C GLU A 19 10.00 -7.63 -17.53
N LEU A 20 8.78 -7.77 -18.06
CA LEU A 20 7.60 -7.09 -17.54
C LEU A 20 7.37 -7.41 -16.06
N HIS A 21 7.38 -8.70 -15.69
CA HIS A 21 7.17 -9.12 -14.31
C HIS A 21 8.31 -8.66 -13.39
N SER A 22 9.56 -8.75 -13.84
CA SER A 22 10.73 -8.25 -13.12
C SER A 22 10.62 -6.74 -12.83
N THR A 23 10.29 -5.94 -13.85
CA THR A 23 10.10 -4.49 -13.72
C THR A 23 8.95 -4.16 -12.78
N LEU A 24 7.77 -4.78 -12.95
CA LEU A 24 6.61 -4.55 -12.07
C LEU A 24 6.93 -4.92 -10.63
N HIS A 25 7.63 -6.04 -10.42
CA HIS A 25 8.01 -6.48 -9.08
C HIS A 25 8.98 -5.48 -8.43
N ALA A 26 10.02 -5.03 -9.14
CA ALA A 26 11.03 -4.12 -8.61
C ALA A 26 10.43 -2.75 -8.26
N VAL A 27 9.64 -2.17 -9.17
CA VAL A 27 8.91 -0.91 -8.91
C VAL A 27 7.94 -1.10 -7.75
N GLY A 28 7.21 -2.21 -7.75
CA GLY A 28 6.23 -2.55 -6.74
C GLY A 28 6.82 -2.71 -5.35
N ASP A 29 7.93 -3.41 -5.20
CA ASP A 29 8.60 -3.60 -3.91
C ASP A 29 9.09 -2.26 -3.34
N SER A 30 9.70 -1.42 -4.19
CA SER A 30 10.13 -0.07 -3.79
C SER A 30 8.97 0.78 -3.29
N ILE A 31 7.87 0.86 -4.04
CA ILE A 31 6.68 1.62 -3.64
C ILE A 31 6.06 1.02 -2.37
N ARG A 32 5.90 -0.30 -2.32
CA ARG A 32 5.32 -1.01 -1.17
C ARG A 32 6.08 -0.69 0.11
N ARG A 33 7.41 -0.75 0.09
CA ARG A 33 8.27 -0.41 1.24
C ARG A 33 8.14 1.05 1.66
N GLN A 34 8.08 1.98 0.70
CA GLN A 34 7.87 3.40 1.02
C GLN A 34 6.50 3.67 1.65
N VAL A 35 5.46 2.95 1.23
CA VAL A 35 4.11 3.15 1.75
C VAL A 35 3.93 2.42 3.08
N VAL A 36 4.06 1.09 3.12
CA VAL A 36 3.71 0.29 4.32
C VAL A 36 4.90 0.03 5.26
N GLY A 37 6.11 0.44 4.89
CA GLY A 37 7.34 0.31 5.67
C GLY A 37 8.11 -0.98 5.40
N GLU A 38 9.45 -0.90 5.44
CA GLU A 38 10.35 -2.04 5.16
C GLU A 38 10.07 -3.23 6.08
N SER A 39 10.01 -3.00 7.40
CA SER A 39 9.79 -4.06 8.40
C SER A 39 8.46 -4.79 8.23
N TYR A 40 7.44 -4.11 7.69
CA TYR A 40 6.17 -4.73 7.35
C TYR A 40 6.31 -5.65 6.13
N VAL A 41 7.00 -5.18 5.08
CA VAL A 41 7.22 -5.96 3.86
C VAL A 41 8.07 -7.20 4.18
N ASP A 42 9.16 -7.05 4.92
CA ASP A 42 10.04 -8.17 5.26
C ASP A 42 9.31 -9.23 6.06
N ARG A 43 8.50 -8.82 7.05
CA ARG A 43 7.66 -9.74 7.83
C ARG A 43 6.60 -10.44 6.97
N SER A 44 6.00 -9.71 6.03
CA SER A 44 4.99 -10.27 5.13
C SER A 44 5.59 -11.32 4.19
N LEU A 45 6.84 -11.13 3.76
CA LEU A 45 7.55 -12.08 2.90
C LEU A 45 8.11 -13.26 3.70
N SER A 46 8.65 -13.03 4.90
CA SER A 46 9.18 -14.10 5.75
C SER A 46 8.10 -15.06 6.24
N ASN A 47 6.87 -14.55 6.44
CA ASN A 47 5.73 -15.35 6.88
C ASN A 47 4.98 -16.01 5.72
N ALA A 48 5.33 -15.69 4.48
CA ALA A 48 4.70 -16.30 3.32
C ALA A 48 5.20 -17.74 3.13
N ASN A 49 4.28 -18.62 2.77
CA ASN A 49 4.58 -20.00 2.37
C ASN A 49 4.14 -20.22 0.91
N ASP A 50 4.34 -21.41 0.38
CA ASP A 50 3.99 -21.71 -1.02
C ASP A 50 2.54 -21.39 -1.38
N PHE A 51 1.61 -21.52 -0.43
CA PHE A 51 0.21 -21.20 -0.62
C PHE A 51 -0.06 -19.68 -0.65
N THR A 52 0.61 -18.90 0.20
CA THR A 52 0.35 -17.45 0.33
C THR A 52 1.28 -16.57 -0.51
N MET A 53 2.42 -17.09 -0.96
CA MET A 53 3.40 -16.38 -1.79
C MET A 53 2.81 -15.84 -3.11
N PRO A 54 1.93 -16.56 -3.84
CA PRO A 54 1.30 -16.01 -5.04
C PRO A 54 0.52 -14.72 -4.78
N MET A 55 -0.13 -14.60 -3.62
CA MET A 55 -0.81 -13.36 -3.23
C MET A 55 0.17 -12.21 -2.96
N GLN A 56 1.33 -12.51 -2.36
CA GLN A 56 2.38 -11.51 -2.17
C GLN A 56 2.93 -10.99 -3.50
N LYS A 57 3.18 -11.89 -4.46
CA LYS A 57 3.62 -11.53 -5.82
C LYS A 57 2.58 -10.69 -6.54
N LEU A 58 1.31 -11.10 -6.52
CA LEU A 58 0.20 -10.34 -7.11
C LEU A 58 0.09 -8.93 -6.52
N ALA A 59 0.17 -8.80 -5.20
CA ALA A 59 0.12 -7.52 -4.53
C ALA A 59 1.32 -6.64 -4.92
N THR A 60 2.54 -7.17 -4.85
CA THR A 60 3.77 -6.44 -5.21
C THR A 60 3.74 -6.00 -6.66
N GLU A 61 3.52 -6.90 -7.61
CA GLU A 61 3.58 -6.57 -9.03
C GLU A 61 2.39 -5.73 -9.49
N TYR A 62 1.15 -6.17 -9.23
CA TYR A 62 -0.02 -5.54 -9.83
C TYR A 62 -0.52 -4.35 -9.03
N ALA A 63 -0.68 -4.50 -7.71
CA ALA A 63 -1.18 -3.38 -6.91
C ALA A 63 -0.11 -2.29 -6.82
N TRP A 64 1.08 -2.62 -6.31
CA TRP A 64 2.12 -1.62 -6.09
C TRP A 64 2.85 -1.23 -7.37
N GLY A 65 3.32 -2.22 -8.14
CA GLY A 65 4.06 -1.98 -9.39
C GLY A 65 3.18 -1.50 -10.54
N GLY A 66 1.93 -1.97 -10.62
CA GLY A 66 0.98 -1.61 -11.65
C GLY A 66 0.18 -0.35 -11.30
N ILE A 67 -0.76 -0.43 -10.35
CA ILE A 67 -1.73 0.64 -10.12
C ILE A 67 -1.15 1.83 -9.36
N TRP A 68 -0.38 1.59 -8.31
CA TRP A 68 0.19 2.67 -7.47
C TRP A 68 1.31 3.44 -8.16
N SER A 69 1.95 2.88 -9.18
CA SER A 69 3.00 3.54 -9.96
C SER A 69 2.45 4.46 -11.07
N ARG A 70 1.15 4.33 -11.43
CA ARG A 70 0.57 5.06 -12.57
C ARG A 70 0.63 6.58 -12.36
N PRO A 71 1.04 7.35 -13.39
CA PRO A 71 0.91 8.79 -13.38
C PRO A 71 -0.58 9.17 -13.44
N GLY A 72 -0.95 10.25 -12.76
CA GLY A 72 -2.31 10.81 -12.79
C GLY A 72 -2.95 10.98 -11.42
N LEU A 73 -2.56 10.17 -10.43
CA LEU A 73 -2.98 10.39 -9.05
C LEU A 73 -1.81 10.15 -8.11
N ALA A 74 -1.52 11.14 -7.26
CA ALA A 74 -0.43 11.07 -6.29
C ALA A 74 -0.70 9.97 -5.24
N ARG A 75 0.37 9.41 -4.67
CA ARG A 75 0.26 8.34 -3.66
C ARG A 75 -0.52 8.77 -2.42
N ARG A 76 -0.39 10.04 -2.01
CA ARG A 76 -1.19 10.66 -0.95
C ARG A 76 -2.69 10.49 -1.21
N ASP A 77 -3.14 10.84 -2.41
CA ASP A 77 -4.56 10.81 -2.76
C ASP A 77 -5.07 9.38 -2.93
N ARG A 78 -4.22 8.47 -3.44
CA ARG A 78 -4.52 7.02 -3.44
C ARG A 78 -4.70 6.47 -2.02
N SER A 79 -3.88 6.91 -1.07
CA SER A 79 -4.06 6.53 0.34
C SER A 79 -5.40 7.01 0.91
N ILE A 80 -5.82 8.25 0.58
CA ILE A 80 -7.13 8.78 0.98
C ILE A 80 -8.27 7.90 0.43
N LEU A 81 -8.21 7.52 -0.85
CA LEU A 81 -9.20 6.61 -1.44
C LEU A 81 -9.24 5.26 -0.71
N ASN A 82 -8.08 4.69 -0.40
CA ASN A 82 -8.01 3.42 0.30
C ASN A 82 -8.57 3.49 1.73
N ILE A 83 -8.36 4.60 2.46
CA ILE A 83 -8.98 4.81 3.78
C ILE A 83 -10.49 4.70 3.65
N GLY A 84 -11.10 5.45 2.73
CA GLY A 84 -12.55 5.42 2.52
C GLY A 84 -13.07 4.05 2.11
N MET A 85 -12.43 3.40 1.11
CA MET A 85 -12.85 2.09 0.60
C MET A 85 -12.75 0.99 1.67
N LEU A 86 -11.64 0.93 2.40
CA LEU A 86 -11.43 -0.11 3.42
C LEU A 86 -12.32 0.10 4.64
N ALA A 87 -12.54 1.36 5.02
CA ALA A 87 -13.49 1.67 6.07
C ALA A 87 -14.92 1.29 5.66
N ALA A 88 -15.31 1.58 4.41
CA ALA A 88 -16.62 1.21 3.90
C ALA A 88 -16.84 -0.31 3.82
N LEU A 89 -15.80 -1.08 3.50
CA LEU A 89 -15.84 -2.54 3.39
C LEU A 89 -15.69 -3.27 4.73
N GLY A 90 -15.52 -2.55 5.84
CA GLY A 90 -15.32 -3.16 7.16
C GLY A 90 -13.98 -3.88 7.33
N LYS A 91 -12.95 -3.49 6.57
CA LYS A 91 -11.64 -4.18 6.56
C LYS A 91 -10.66 -3.52 7.50
N TRP A 92 -10.95 -3.57 8.80
CA TRP A 92 -10.25 -2.78 9.84
C TRP A 92 -8.76 -3.07 9.96
N THR A 93 -8.34 -4.33 9.82
CA THR A 93 -6.92 -4.70 9.83
C THR A 93 -6.15 -4.06 8.66
N GLU A 94 -6.75 -4.07 7.46
CA GLU A 94 -6.16 -3.45 6.27
C GLU A 94 -6.25 -1.92 6.34
N LEU A 95 -7.35 -1.38 6.88
CA LEU A 95 -7.50 0.05 7.13
C LEU A 95 -6.35 0.57 8.00
N ALA A 96 -6.03 -0.11 9.11
CA ALA A 96 -4.92 0.27 9.97
C ALA A 96 -3.58 0.32 9.20
N THR A 97 -3.33 -0.65 8.32
CA THR A 97 -2.13 -0.66 7.45
C THR A 97 -2.11 0.52 6.50
N HIS A 98 -3.23 0.82 5.86
CA HIS A 98 -3.33 1.93 4.93
C HIS A 98 -3.36 3.31 5.60
N VAL A 99 -3.79 3.43 6.86
CA VAL A 99 -3.64 4.65 7.66
C VAL A 99 -2.16 4.96 7.91
N ARG A 100 -1.37 3.98 8.36
CA ARG A 100 0.09 4.17 8.52
C ARG A 100 0.75 4.58 7.19
N GLY A 101 0.35 3.91 6.10
CA GLY A 101 0.86 4.26 4.78
C GLY A 101 0.39 5.61 4.25
N ALA A 102 -0.80 6.08 4.64
CA ALA A 102 -1.27 7.43 4.36
C ALA A 102 -0.38 8.49 5.02
N LEU A 103 -0.04 8.28 6.30
CA LEU A 103 0.85 9.17 7.06
C LEU A 103 2.25 9.22 6.43
N ASN A 104 2.81 8.07 6.02
CA ASN A 104 4.08 8.01 5.29
C ASN A 104 4.04 8.76 3.94
N ASN A 105 2.88 8.78 3.28
CA ASN A 105 2.66 9.50 2.02
C ASN A 105 2.32 10.99 2.21
N GLY A 106 2.35 11.50 3.45
CA GLY A 106 2.09 12.91 3.75
C GLY A 106 0.61 13.28 3.93
N VAL A 107 -0.28 12.31 4.12
CA VAL A 107 -1.63 12.60 4.66
C VAL A 107 -1.47 12.93 6.14
N SER A 108 -2.07 14.02 6.60
CA SER A 108 -2.04 14.39 8.02
C SER A 108 -3.05 13.57 8.84
N GLU A 109 -2.83 13.48 10.15
CA GLU A 109 -3.80 12.86 11.07
C GLU A 109 -5.18 13.52 10.97
N THR A 110 -5.22 14.84 10.85
CA THR A 110 -6.46 15.60 10.65
C THR A 110 -7.17 15.18 9.37
N GLU A 111 -6.45 15.02 8.26
CA GLU A 111 -7.07 14.56 7.01
C GLU A 111 -7.59 13.13 7.10
N VAL A 112 -6.92 12.25 7.86
CA VAL A 112 -7.45 10.91 8.16
C VAL A 112 -8.75 11.02 8.96
N GLN A 113 -8.80 11.87 9.99
CA GLN A 113 -10.02 12.11 10.79
C GLN A 113 -11.18 12.58 9.91
N GLU A 114 -10.96 13.58 9.04
CA GLU A 114 -11.97 14.11 8.13
C GLU A 114 -12.52 13.03 7.18
N CYS A 115 -11.64 12.16 6.65
CA CYS A 115 -12.08 11.02 5.84
C CYS A 115 -13.01 10.08 6.62
N LEU A 116 -12.71 9.81 7.88
CA LEU A 116 -13.50 8.90 8.70
C LEU A 116 -14.81 9.51 9.20
N LEU A 117 -14.85 10.83 9.43
CA LEU A 117 -16.09 11.55 9.68
C LEU A 117 -17.02 11.46 8.47
N GLN A 118 -16.50 11.65 7.26
CA GLN A 118 -17.25 11.45 6.02
C GLN A 118 -17.79 10.01 5.91
N VAL A 119 -16.98 9.00 6.24
CA VAL A 119 -17.42 7.59 6.28
C VAL A 119 -18.55 7.39 7.29
N ALA A 120 -18.46 7.97 8.49
CA ALA A 120 -19.51 7.86 9.51
C ALA A 120 -20.86 8.42 9.00
N THR A 121 -20.81 9.51 8.23
CA THR A 121 -22.00 10.13 7.63
C THR A 121 -22.63 9.29 6.52
N TYR A 122 -21.81 8.76 5.59
CA TYR A 122 -22.33 8.11 4.37
C TYR A 122 -22.43 6.59 4.44
N VAL A 123 -21.60 5.95 5.27
CA VAL A 123 -21.59 4.49 5.47
C VAL A 123 -22.25 4.12 6.81
N GLY A 124 -22.47 5.10 7.69
CA GLY A 124 -23.20 4.95 8.94
C GLY A 124 -22.30 4.97 10.17
N MET A 125 -22.89 5.42 11.28
CA MET A 125 -22.19 5.64 12.55
C MET A 125 -21.40 4.42 13.05
N PRO A 126 -21.93 3.17 13.00
CA PRO A 126 -21.17 2.00 13.47
C PRO A 126 -19.86 1.79 12.69
N ALA A 127 -19.89 1.92 11.36
CA ALA A 127 -18.70 1.77 10.53
C ALA A 127 -17.68 2.88 10.80
N GLY A 128 -18.14 4.12 10.96
CA GLY A 128 -17.29 5.25 11.35
C GLY A 128 -16.59 5.03 12.70
N MET A 129 -17.33 4.58 13.72
CA MET A 129 -16.75 4.31 15.05
C MET A 129 -15.68 3.21 15.01
N GLU A 130 -15.92 2.09 14.32
CA GLU A 130 -14.91 1.04 14.16
C GLU A 130 -13.69 1.54 13.37
N ALA A 131 -13.92 2.34 12.33
CA ALA A 131 -12.84 2.91 11.54
C ALA A 131 -11.96 3.86 12.38
N PHE A 132 -12.56 4.69 13.24
CA PHE A 132 -11.82 5.55 14.17
C PHE A 132 -10.98 4.74 15.17
N ARG A 133 -11.51 3.65 15.73
CA ARG A 133 -10.73 2.79 16.64
C ARG A 133 -9.54 2.15 15.94
N ALA A 134 -9.73 1.66 14.72
CA ALA A 134 -8.65 1.08 13.93
C ALA A 134 -7.58 2.13 13.55
N ALA A 135 -8.02 3.34 13.17
CA ALA A 135 -7.13 4.43 12.79
C ALA A 135 -6.37 5.01 13.98
N ASP A 136 -7.00 5.21 15.14
CA ASP A 136 -6.32 5.71 16.34
C ASP A 136 -5.18 4.75 16.73
N LYS A 137 -5.47 3.45 16.83
CA LYS A 137 -4.42 2.44 17.09
C LYS A 137 -3.27 2.55 16.09
N ALA A 138 -3.58 2.66 14.80
CA ALA A 138 -2.58 2.78 13.74
C ALA A 138 -1.73 4.06 13.86
N VAL A 139 -2.35 5.20 14.20
CA VAL A 139 -1.68 6.48 14.43
C VAL A 139 -0.74 6.40 15.63
N GLN A 140 -1.18 5.81 16.75
CA GLN A 140 -0.33 5.65 17.94
C GLN A 140 0.90 4.77 17.64
N GLU A 141 0.69 3.64 16.95
CA GLU A 141 1.78 2.76 16.51
C GLU A 141 2.77 3.49 15.59
N TRP A 142 2.26 4.29 14.64
CA TRP A 142 3.08 5.08 13.73
C TRP A 142 3.92 6.12 14.47
N LYS A 143 3.32 6.89 15.39
CA LYS A 143 4.04 7.88 16.22
C LYS A 143 5.15 7.24 17.03
N ALA A 144 4.88 6.09 17.67
CA ALA A 144 5.86 5.37 18.45
C ALA A 144 7.08 4.91 17.61
N ALA A 145 6.83 4.46 16.37
CA ALA A 145 7.89 4.09 15.44
C ALA A 145 8.76 5.30 15.05
N GLN A 146 8.15 6.46 14.78
CA GLN A 146 8.88 7.68 14.43
C GLN A 146 9.73 8.22 15.58
N GLY A 147 9.21 8.17 16.82
CA GLY A 147 9.96 8.58 18.01
C GLY A 147 11.19 7.69 18.28
N THR A 148 11.08 6.39 18.00
CA THR A 148 12.20 5.44 18.15
C THR A 148 13.29 5.68 17.10
N ALA A 149 12.89 5.97 15.86
CA ALA A 149 13.84 6.27 14.78
C ALA A 149 14.68 7.52 15.08
N ALA A 150 14.05 8.60 15.55
CA ALA A 150 14.71 9.85 15.92
C ALA A 150 15.69 9.70 17.10
N ALA A 151 15.35 8.89 18.09
CA ALA A 151 16.22 8.60 19.23
C ALA A 151 17.46 7.77 18.86
N THR A 152 17.36 6.95 17.81
CA THR A 152 18.47 6.10 17.33
C THR A 152 19.48 6.91 16.51
N THR A 153 19.02 7.82 15.64
CA THR A 153 19.89 8.69 14.82
C THR A 153 20.69 9.67 15.68
N SER A 154 20.11 10.13 16.80
CA SER A 154 20.75 11.02 17.76
C SER A 154 21.92 10.38 18.54
N LYS A 155 21.99 9.05 18.64
CA LYS A 155 23.04 8.33 19.37
C LYS A 155 24.24 7.89 18.51
N THR A 156 24.11 7.92 17.19
CA THR A 156 25.14 7.52 16.22
C THR A 156 25.85 8.69 15.56
N SER A 157 25.50 9.92 15.95
CA SER A 157 26.11 11.19 15.51
C SER A 157 27.00 11.72 16.62
#